data_AF-A0A1J4J876-F1
#
_entry.id   AF-A0A1J4J876-F1
#
_cell.length_a   1.000
_cell.length_b   1.000
_cell.length_c   1.000
_cell.angle_alpha   90.00
_cell.angle_beta   90.00
_cell.angle_gamma   90.00
#
_symmetry.space_group_name_H-M   'P 1'
#
loop_
_entity.id
_entity.type
_entity.pdbx_description
1 polymer ?
#
loop_
_entity_poly.entity_id
_entity_poly.type
_entity_poly.pdbx_seq_one_letter_code
_entity_poly.pdbx_strand_id
1 'polypeptide(L)'
;MLSDETGDQSDISKKFAEELNSKPEFKEYLSLEDQKHMLNQEQYLKTLGELTNYFHFQILAMPPHMESFSSQLLTIVSHDNLVIHQLLFVEKEIYDLSCEIHKSNADNFNSFLEFLASLVTKYTIFPITINSKKIIADFQSDPWNLKALRAHRKTLFDSSTHQRKRLVPSSKLFQKIVSFLAPKIPGKSLNFPIHCYQNIFDATVSQNDFIFYFEIQSLVNSLDKFEPNEYINELLEICDRFTQFYELKQKSSRKVIFILLIRFVFDEVYPMNHYFQNEVFDIITPLSKFTFLKLQLPLDYFPPDTKPRNTPRKILREDKHWVQAINALEEAQFHTNPVDILNCFYRSILAIQHAANFYSHSKIDIGSIELIFKLFVAVALASDIPELKNLSHFANDFILDGSLSEELLYTRAILIASTNYMIDLCEKEKRKYDC
;
A
#
# COMPACT_ATOMS: atom_id res chain seq x y z
N MET A 1 -43.16 64.12 32.70
CA MET A 1 -43.50 64.66 31.37
C MET A 1 -43.14 63.59 30.35
N LEU A 2 -44.07 62.67 30.12
CA LEU A 2 -43.99 61.64 29.09
C LEU A 2 -44.66 62.26 27.86
N SER A 3 -43.86 62.73 26.92
CA SER A 3 -44.34 63.17 25.61
C SER A 3 -44.88 61.97 24.84
N ASP A 4 -46.00 62.18 24.14
CA ASP A 4 -46.58 61.26 23.15
C ASP A 4 -45.51 60.77 22.16
N GLU A 5 -45.01 59.55 22.38
CA GLU A 5 -44.23 58.77 21.42
C GLU A 5 -45.10 57.68 20.78
N THR A 6 -46.38 57.97 20.50
CA THR A 6 -47.09 57.25 19.44
C THR A 6 -46.65 57.82 18.10
N GLY A 7 -45.35 57.66 17.78
CA GLY A 7 -44.92 57.70 16.39
C GLY A 7 -45.80 56.70 15.64
N ASP A 8 -46.40 57.15 14.55
CA ASP A 8 -47.36 56.37 13.77
C ASP A 8 -46.73 54.99 13.50
N GLN A 9 -47.31 53.90 14.01
CA GLN A 9 -46.75 52.55 13.84
C GLN A 9 -46.54 52.22 12.35
N SER A 10 -47.33 52.85 11.49
CA SER A 10 -47.16 52.92 10.04
C SER A 10 -45.76 53.40 9.62
N ASP A 11 -45.22 54.42 10.26
CA ASP A 11 -43.89 54.98 9.98
C ASP A 11 -42.76 54.07 10.47
N ILE A 12 -42.94 53.38 11.60
CA ILE A 12 -41.96 52.39 12.09
C ILE A 12 -41.86 51.21 11.10
N SER A 13 -43.01 50.67 10.67
CA SER A 13 -43.05 49.58 9.69
C SER A 13 -42.47 50.00 8.33
N LYS A 14 -42.68 51.24 7.89
CA LYS A 14 -42.06 51.77 6.66
C LYS A 14 -40.55 51.86 6.77
N LYS A 15 -40.01 52.44 7.85
CA LYS A 15 -38.56 52.53 8.07
C LYS A 15 -37.92 51.14 8.13
N PHE A 16 -38.57 50.21 8.81
CA PHE A 16 -38.11 48.83 8.82
C PHE A 16 -38.09 48.21 7.40
N ALA A 17 -39.17 48.40 6.63
CA ALA A 17 -39.24 47.90 5.27
C ALA A 17 -38.11 48.47 4.38
N GLU A 18 -37.77 49.75 4.53
CA GLU A 18 -36.64 50.40 3.86
C GLU A 18 -35.30 49.77 4.27
N GLU A 19 -35.08 49.52 5.56
CA GLU A 19 -33.88 48.84 6.06
C GLU A 19 -33.79 47.39 5.53
N LEU A 20 -34.88 46.62 5.58
CA LEU A 20 -34.92 45.27 5.03
C LEU A 20 -34.73 45.27 3.50
N ASN A 21 -35.21 46.30 2.80
CA ASN A 21 -34.96 46.47 1.37
C ASN A 21 -33.49 46.76 1.04
N SER A 22 -32.72 47.31 1.98
CA SER A 22 -31.27 47.48 1.83
C SER A 22 -30.48 46.16 1.98
N LYS A 23 -31.13 45.12 2.51
CA LYS A 23 -30.59 43.77 2.73
C LYS A 23 -31.54 42.71 2.16
N PRO A 24 -31.74 42.69 0.83
CA PRO A 24 -32.72 41.81 0.19
C PRO A 24 -32.51 40.32 0.51
N GLU A 25 -31.28 39.89 0.79
CA GLU A 25 -30.91 38.54 1.22
C GLU A 25 -31.62 38.08 2.51
N PHE A 26 -32.08 39.01 3.36
CA PHE A 26 -32.74 38.68 4.62
C PHE A 26 -34.27 38.62 4.55
N LYS A 27 -34.86 39.03 3.43
CA LYS A 27 -36.33 39.03 3.22
C LYS A 27 -36.95 37.65 3.36
N GLU A 28 -36.17 36.62 3.06
CA GLU A 28 -36.62 35.23 3.17
C GLU A 28 -36.75 34.73 4.62
N TYR A 29 -36.14 35.45 5.56
CA TYR A 29 -36.07 35.10 6.99
C TYR A 29 -36.90 36.01 7.87
N LEU A 30 -37.33 37.16 7.34
CA LEU A 30 -38.03 38.21 8.05
C LEU A 30 -39.33 38.54 7.34
N SER A 31 -40.44 38.43 8.06
CA SER A 31 -41.77 38.87 7.59
C SER A 31 -42.24 40.07 8.41
N LEU A 32 -42.80 41.07 7.73
CA LEU A 32 -43.50 42.17 8.38
C LEU A 32 -44.83 41.65 8.96
N GLU A 33 -45.08 41.95 10.22
CA GLU A 33 -46.31 41.58 10.93
C GLU A 33 -47.31 42.76 10.93
N ASP A 34 -48.60 42.43 10.79
CA ASP A 34 -49.66 43.39 11.05
C ASP A 34 -49.71 43.73 12.56
N GLN A 35 -50.31 44.87 12.90
CA GLN A 35 -50.27 45.51 14.25
C GLN A 35 -50.58 44.61 15.46
N LYS A 36 -51.12 43.39 15.28
CA LYS A 36 -51.51 42.47 16.36
C LYS A 36 -50.40 41.57 16.91
N HIS A 37 -49.28 41.38 16.21
CA HIS A 37 -48.24 40.41 16.62
C HIS A 37 -46.81 40.94 16.51
N MET A 38 -46.60 42.22 16.86
CA MET A 38 -45.25 42.76 16.96
C MET A 38 -44.47 42.12 18.11
N LEU A 39 -43.18 41.83 17.88
CA LEU A 39 -42.30 41.34 18.94
C LEU A 39 -42.01 42.49 19.91
N ASN A 40 -42.18 42.21 21.20
CA ASN A 40 -41.67 43.10 22.23
C ASN A 40 -40.14 42.93 22.37
N GLN A 41 -39.48 43.87 23.04
CA GLN A 41 -38.03 43.87 23.19
C GLN A 41 -37.49 42.58 23.84
N GLU A 42 -38.19 42.02 24.83
CA GLU A 42 -37.77 40.79 25.51
C GLU A 42 -37.81 39.57 24.57
N GLN A 43 -38.89 39.41 23.81
CA GLN A 43 -39.05 38.34 22.82
C GLN A 43 -37.99 38.45 21.72
N TYR A 44 -37.76 39.68 21.24
CA TYR A 44 -36.74 39.95 20.23
C TYR A 44 -35.33 39.57 20.72
N LEU A 45 -34.96 40.04 21.91
CA LEU A 45 -33.65 39.74 22.53
C LEU A 45 -33.48 38.24 22.79
N LYS A 46 -34.55 37.55 23.18
CA LYS A 46 -34.53 36.10 23.35
C LYS A 46 -34.21 35.40 22.03
N THR A 47 -34.92 35.73 20.94
CA THR A 47 -34.66 35.14 19.62
C THR A 47 -33.26 35.47 19.10
N LEU A 48 -32.80 36.70 19.27
CA LEU A 48 -31.44 37.10 18.91
C LEU A 48 -30.40 36.31 19.71
N GLY A 49 -30.61 36.12 21.02
CA GLY A 49 -29.75 35.32 21.88
C GLY A 49 -29.70 33.84 21.47
N GLU A 50 -30.84 33.25 21.10
CA GLU A 50 -30.92 31.88 20.58
C GLU A 50 -30.13 31.72 19.29
N LEU A 51 -30.28 32.64 18.33
CA LEU A 51 -29.54 32.63 17.07
C LEU A 51 -28.04 32.88 17.28
N THR A 52 -27.68 33.77 18.20
CA THR A 52 -26.28 34.05 18.56
C THR A 52 -25.62 32.81 19.16
N ASN A 53 -26.30 32.13 20.08
CA ASN A 53 -25.82 30.88 20.65
C ASN A 53 -25.66 29.81 19.57
N TYR A 54 -26.64 29.67 18.69
CA TYR A 54 -26.57 28.74 17.57
C TYR A 54 -25.34 29.01 16.69
N PHE A 55 -25.10 30.27 16.31
CA PHE A 55 -23.95 30.67 15.51
C PHE A 55 -22.61 30.28 16.17
N HIS A 56 -22.42 30.62 17.44
CA HIS A 56 -21.17 30.35 18.13
C HIS A 56 -20.93 28.85 18.35
N PHE A 57 -21.96 28.10 18.76
CA PHE A 57 -21.79 26.70 19.18
C PHE A 57 -22.01 25.67 18.07
N GLN A 58 -22.70 26.01 16.98
CA GLN A 58 -23.00 25.08 15.89
C GLN A 58 -22.31 25.45 14.59
N ILE A 59 -22.16 26.74 14.29
CA ILE A 59 -21.44 27.19 13.10
C ILE A 59 -19.97 27.33 13.43
N LEU A 60 -19.56 28.30 14.25
CA LEU A 60 -18.14 28.58 14.48
C LEU A 60 -17.37 27.44 15.16
N ALA A 61 -17.99 26.74 16.12
CA ALA A 61 -17.32 25.69 16.89
C ALA A 61 -17.18 24.35 16.15
N MET A 62 -17.87 24.14 15.02
CA MET A 62 -17.88 22.87 14.30
C MET A 62 -17.38 23.04 12.86
N PRO A 63 -16.07 23.31 12.67
CA PRO A 63 -15.51 23.38 11.33
C PRO A 63 -15.60 22.02 10.62
N PRO A 64 -15.66 22.01 9.28
CA PRO A 64 -15.56 20.78 8.50
C PRO A 64 -14.28 20.02 8.84
N HIS A 65 -14.37 18.70 8.85
CA HIS A 65 -13.22 17.80 9.06
C HIS A 65 -13.20 16.75 7.95
N MET A 66 -12.00 16.28 7.62
CA MET A 66 -11.81 15.20 6.67
C MET A 66 -12.02 13.86 7.37
N GLU A 67 -12.83 12.97 6.78
CA GLU A 67 -13.04 11.63 7.33
C GLU A 67 -11.94 10.70 6.78
N SER A 68 -11.13 10.12 7.68
CA SER A 68 -10.11 9.15 7.26
C SER A 68 -10.70 7.74 7.16
N PHE A 69 -10.81 7.25 5.92
CA PHE A 69 -11.27 5.88 5.62
C PHE A 69 -10.13 4.89 5.47
N SER A 70 -8.87 5.33 5.46
CA SER A 70 -7.71 4.48 5.15
C SER A 70 -7.61 3.26 6.06
N SER A 71 -8.02 3.38 7.32
CA SER A 71 -8.01 2.29 8.30
C SER A 71 -9.11 1.23 8.09
N GLN A 72 -10.11 1.51 7.25
CA GLN A 72 -11.25 0.63 6.99
C GLN A 72 -11.12 -0.13 5.67
N LEU A 73 -10.26 0.33 4.76
CA LEU A 73 -10.05 -0.24 3.44
C LEU A 73 -8.85 -1.18 3.43
N LEU A 74 -8.93 -2.23 2.62
CA LEU A 74 -7.86 -3.18 2.39
C LEU A 74 -7.45 -3.13 0.92
N THR A 75 -6.13 -3.13 0.69
CA THR A 75 -5.57 -3.30 -0.65
C THR A 75 -5.29 -4.79 -0.88
N ILE A 76 -6.21 -5.47 -1.58
CA ILE A 76 -6.04 -6.88 -1.96
C ILE A 76 -5.65 -7.00 -3.44
N VAL A 77 -6.13 -6.11 -4.29
CA VAL A 77 -5.81 -6.09 -5.72
C VAL A 77 -5.38 -4.69 -6.16
N SER A 78 -4.69 -4.59 -7.29
CA SER A 78 -4.26 -3.30 -7.84
C SER A 78 -5.41 -2.32 -8.07
N HIS A 79 -6.61 -2.84 -8.38
CA HIS A 79 -7.83 -2.04 -8.49
C HIS A 79 -8.20 -1.33 -7.18
N ASP A 80 -7.95 -1.95 -6.01
CA ASP A 80 -8.27 -1.34 -4.72
C ASP A 80 -7.47 -0.05 -4.50
N ASN A 81 -6.19 -0.03 -4.91
CA ASN A 81 -5.36 1.19 -4.82
C ASN A 81 -5.95 2.33 -5.65
N LEU A 82 -6.42 2.05 -6.87
CA LEU A 82 -7.08 3.07 -7.69
C LEU A 82 -8.33 3.61 -6.99
N VAL A 83 -9.14 2.73 -6.40
CA VAL A 83 -10.37 3.14 -5.71
C VAL A 83 -10.04 3.93 -4.44
N ILE A 84 -9.01 3.56 -3.68
CA ILE A 84 -8.51 4.33 -2.53
C ILE A 84 -8.11 5.75 -2.98
N HIS A 85 -7.36 5.87 -4.08
CA HIS A 85 -6.99 7.19 -4.62
C HIS A 85 -8.22 8.01 -5.06
N GLN A 86 -9.21 7.37 -5.70
CA GLN A 86 -10.47 8.03 -6.06
C GLN A 86 -11.24 8.50 -4.83
N LEU A 87 -11.31 7.68 -3.77
CA LEU A 87 -11.95 8.05 -2.51
C LEU A 87 -11.23 9.21 -1.83
N LEU A 88 -9.90 9.20 -1.78
CA LEU A 88 -9.12 10.30 -1.23
C LEU A 88 -9.30 11.60 -2.01
N PHE A 89 -9.39 11.50 -3.34
CA PHE A 89 -9.69 12.65 -4.20
C PHE A 89 -11.08 13.21 -3.89
N VAL A 90 -12.12 12.36 -3.89
CA VAL A 90 -13.49 12.79 -3.60
C VAL A 90 -13.63 13.35 -2.18
N GLU A 91 -12.96 12.76 -1.19
CA GLU A 91 -12.90 13.28 0.18
C GLU A 91 -12.32 14.69 0.24
N LYS A 92 -11.25 14.93 -0.49
CA LYS A 92 -10.63 16.26 -0.56
C LYS A 92 -11.58 17.28 -1.18
N GLU A 93 -12.24 16.93 -2.28
CA GLU A 93 -13.24 17.79 -2.92
C GLU A 93 -14.44 18.08 -1.99
N ILE A 94 -14.91 17.08 -1.23
CA ILE A 94 -15.96 17.25 -0.22
C ILE A 94 -15.50 18.21 0.88
N TYR A 95 -14.27 18.05 1.36
CA TYR A 95 -13.70 18.88 2.41
C TYR A 95 -13.55 20.33 1.97
N ASP A 96 -12.91 20.57 0.82
CA ASP A 96 -12.67 21.90 0.27
C ASP A 96 -14.00 22.63 0.05
N LEU A 97 -14.98 21.97 -0.56
CA LEU A 97 -16.32 22.53 -0.76
C LEU A 97 -17.04 22.78 0.57
N SER A 98 -16.93 21.87 1.54
CA SER A 98 -17.52 22.07 2.87
C SER A 98 -16.91 23.28 3.59
N CYS A 99 -15.61 23.52 3.45
CA CYS A 99 -14.92 24.69 3.99
C CYS A 99 -15.41 25.99 3.34
N GLU A 100 -15.57 26.02 2.03
CA GLU A 100 -16.11 27.18 1.31
C GLU A 100 -17.53 27.50 1.75
N ILE A 101 -18.41 26.48 1.80
CA ILE A 101 -19.80 26.63 2.26
C ILE A 101 -19.83 27.09 3.71
N HIS A 102 -19.04 26.46 4.58
CA HIS A 102 -19.00 26.81 5.99
C HIS A 102 -18.59 28.27 6.21
N LYS A 103 -17.56 28.74 5.49
CA LYS A 103 -17.11 30.13 5.54
C LYS A 103 -18.20 31.08 5.03
N SER A 104 -18.78 30.80 3.86
CA SER A 104 -19.88 31.61 3.31
C SER A 104 -21.08 31.66 4.26
N ASN A 105 -21.41 30.53 4.88
CA ASN A 105 -22.50 30.43 5.84
C ASN A 105 -22.20 31.21 7.11
N ALA A 106 -20.97 31.14 7.62
CA ALA A 106 -20.55 31.91 8.78
C ALA A 106 -20.62 33.43 8.52
N ASP A 107 -20.12 33.88 7.37
CA ASP A 107 -20.14 35.29 6.97
C ASP A 107 -21.57 35.82 6.81
N ASN A 108 -22.45 35.04 6.15
CA ASN A 108 -23.85 35.39 5.95
C ASN A 108 -24.63 35.41 7.27
N PHE A 109 -24.42 34.43 8.16
CA PHE A 109 -25.09 34.37 9.46
C PHE A 109 -24.63 35.50 10.37
N ASN A 110 -23.32 35.79 10.40
CA ASN A 110 -22.78 36.93 11.14
C ASN A 110 -23.39 38.25 10.64
N SER A 111 -23.43 38.45 9.33
CA SER A 111 -24.06 39.64 8.72
C SER A 111 -25.54 39.77 9.10
N PHE A 112 -26.26 38.65 9.19
CA PHE A 112 -27.65 38.63 9.65
C PHE A 112 -27.78 39.00 11.14
N LEU A 113 -26.92 38.47 11.99
CA LEU A 113 -26.88 38.81 13.42
C LEU A 113 -26.54 40.28 13.64
N GLU A 114 -25.59 40.83 12.89
CA GLU A 114 -25.24 42.25 12.93
C GLU A 114 -26.41 43.14 12.50
N PHE A 115 -27.13 42.73 11.44
CA PHE A 115 -28.36 43.41 11.02
C PHE A 115 -29.39 43.41 12.15
N LEU A 116 -29.67 42.26 12.76
CA LEU A 116 -30.60 42.17 13.89
C LEU A 116 -30.14 43.01 15.09
N ALA A 117 -28.88 42.93 15.47
CA ALA A 117 -28.32 43.72 16.58
C ALA A 117 -28.46 45.23 16.34
N SER A 118 -28.29 45.68 15.09
CA SER A 118 -28.44 47.10 14.74
C SER A 118 -29.86 47.64 15.00
N LEU A 119 -30.88 46.80 14.85
CA LEU A 119 -32.28 47.16 15.06
C LEU A 119 -32.60 47.43 16.53
N VAL A 120 -31.91 46.74 17.46
CA VAL A 120 -32.10 46.90 18.91
C VAL A 120 -31.88 48.34 19.36
N THR A 121 -30.95 49.05 18.73
CA THR A 121 -30.62 50.44 19.07
C THR A 121 -31.61 51.45 18.48
N LYS A 122 -32.40 51.05 17.49
CA LYS A 122 -33.27 51.93 16.69
C LYS A 122 -34.74 51.84 17.05
N TYR A 123 -35.19 50.69 17.56
CA TYR A 123 -36.60 50.39 17.75
C TYR A 123 -36.87 49.82 19.15
N THR A 124 -38.00 50.22 19.75
CA THR A 124 -38.51 49.67 21.02
C THR A 124 -39.56 48.57 20.81
N ILE A 125 -40.22 48.58 19.64
CA ILE A 125 -41.19 47.59 19.18
C ILE A 125 -40.77 47.13 17.78
N PHE A 126 -40.77 45.83 17.53
CA PHE A 126 -40.25 45.25 16.28
C PHE A 126 -41.41 44.72 15.43
N PRO A 127 -41.72 45.34 14.28
CA PRO A 127 -42.85 44.95 13.43
C PRO A 127 -42.53 43.73 12.56
N ILE A 128 -41.84 42.73 13.11
CA ILE A 128 -41.37 41.56 12.37
C ILE A 128 -41.55 40.25 13.11
N THR A 129 -41.67 39.18 12.32
CA THR A 129 -41.40 37.82 12.73
C THR A 129 -40.08 37.32 12.13
N ILE A 130 -39.31 36.62 12.97
CA ILE A 130 -38.05 35.99 12.57
C ILE A 130 -38.28 34.49 12.40
N ASN A 131 -38.04 33.96 11.20
CA ASN A 131 -38.16 32.53 10.93
C ASN A 131 -36.87 31.79 11.27
N SER A 132 -36.55 31.68 12.56
CA SER A 132 -35.35 31.00 13.06
C SER A 132 -35.21 29.56 12.56
N LYS A 133 -36.34 28.86 12.37
CA LYS A 133 -36.34 27.49 11.84
C LYS A 133 -35.85 27.42 10.40
N LYS A 134 -36.30 28.34 9.54
CA LYS A 134 -35.84 28.41 8.14
C LYS A 134 -34.38 28.81 8.08
N ILE A 135 -33.94 29.80 8.87
CA ILE A 135 -32.53 30.18 8.97
C ILE A 135 -31.69 28.94 9.28
N ILE A 136 -31.98 28.27 10.40
CA ILE A 136 -31.23 27.08 10.83
C ILE A 136 -31.24 25.99 9.74
N ALA A 137 -32.39 25.76 9.09
CA ALA A 137 -32.51 24.76 8.03
C ALA A 137 -31.66 25.08 6.79
N ASP A 138 -31.69 26.34 6.33
CA ASP A 138 -30.94 26.77 5.14
C ASP A 138 -29.42 26.68 5.41
N PHE A 139 -28.97 27.15 6.57
CA PHE A 139 -27.56 27.12 6.98
C PHE A 139 -27.04 25.70 7.29
N GLN A 140 -27.91 24.74 7.57
CA GLN A 140 -27.56 23.31 7.70
C GLN A 140 -27.68 22.52 6.40
N SER A 141 -28.32 23.09 5.38
CA SER A 141 -28.60 22.34 4.16
C SER A 141 -27.35 22.23 3.29
N ASP A 142 -26.90 21.00 3.03
CA ASP A 142 -25.86 20.80 2.03
C ASP A 142 -26.40 21.18 0.63
N PRO A 143 -25.60 21.90 -0.18
CA PRO A 143 -25.95 22.14 -1.57
C PRO A 143 -25.90 20.83 -2.38
N TRP A 144 -26.55 20.85 -3.53
CA TRP A 144 -26.76 19.64 -4.34
C TRP A 144 -25.44 18.98 -4.79
N ASN A 145 -24.40 19.78 -5.08
CA ASN A 145 -23.09 19.31 -5.49
C ASN A 145 -22.38 18.57 -4.34
N LEU A 146 -22.44 19.10 -3.11
CA LEU A 146 -21.90 18.43 -1.93
C LEU A 146 -22.64 17.11 -1.63
N LYS A 147 -23.98 17.11 -1.75
CA LYS A 147 -24.79 15.89 -1.63
C LYS A 147 -24.42 14.85 -2.70
N ALA A 148 -24.23 15.28 -3.95
CA ALA A 148 -23.84 14.40 -5.05
C ALA A 148 -22.45 13.78 -4.82
N LEU A 149 -21.47 14.56 -4.35
CA LEU A 149 -20.14 14.06 -4.00
C LEU A 149 -20.20 13.06 -2.85
N ARG A 150 -20.93 13.36 -1.77
CA ARG A 150 -21.12 12.44 -0.63
C ARG A 150 -21.80 11.13 -1.05
N ALA A 151 -22.78 11.20 -1.96
CA ALA A 151 -23.42 10.02 -2.53
C ALA A 151 -22.44 9.20 -3.39
N HIS A 152 -21.67 9.86 -4.26
CA HIS A 152 -20.66 9.20 -5.09
C HIS A 152 -19.57 8.52 -4.24
N ARG A 153 -19.07 9.21 -3.22
CA ARG A 153 -18.17 8.65 -2.21
C ARG A 153 -18.73 7.37 -1.61
N LYS A 154 -19.98 7.41 -1.14
CA LYS A 154 -20.63 6.25 -0.53
C LYS A 154 -20.71 5.09 -1.52
N THR A 155 -21.08 5.36 -2.77
CA THR A 155 -21.10 4.35 -3.82
C THR A 155 -19.72 3.72 -4.01
N LEU A 156 -18.66 4.51 -4.17
CA LEU A 156 -17.28 4.00 -4.30
C LEU A 156 -16.87 3.14 -3.10
N PHE A 157 -17.17 3.60 -1.89
CA PHE A 157 -16.82 2.90 -0.65
C PHE A 157 -17.55 1.54 -0.54
N ASP A 158 -18.84 1.50 -0.85
CA ASP A 158 -19.67 0.30 -0.65
C ASP A 158 -19.46 -0.77 -1.74
N SER A 159 -19.25 -0.35 -3.00
CA SER A 159 -19.28 -1.23 -4.18
C SER A 159 -17.90 -1.70 -4.65
N SER A 160 -16.84 -0.91 -4.42
CA SER A 160 -15.57 -1.08 -5.14
C SER A 160 -14.38 -1.41 -4.25
N THR A 161 -14.56 -1.55 -2.93
CA THR A 161 -13.44 -1.79 -2.02
C THR A 161 -13.60 -3.06 -1.19
N HIS A 162 -12.48 -3.75 -1.00
CA HIS A 162 -12.34 -4.73 0.05
C HIS A 162 -12.28 -3.98 1.39
N GLN A 163 -13.29 -4.17 2.23
CA GLN A 163 -13.36 -3.53 3.53
C GLN A 163 -12.84 -4.48 4.61
N ARG A 164 -12.12 -3.95 5.59
CA ARG A 164 -11.60 -4.70 6.74
C ARG A 164 -12.70 -5.52 7.44
N LYS A 165 -13.86 -4.90 7.65
CA LYS A 165 -15.05 -5.55 8.26
C LYS A 165 -15.54 -6.77 7.49
N ARG A 166 -15.25 -6.89 6.18
CA ARG A 166 -15.65 -8.02 5.34
C ARG A 166 -14.61 -9.15 5.33
N LEU A 167 -13.36 -8.86 5.67
CA LEU A 167 -12.28 -9.85 5.74
C LEU A 167 -11.96 -10.15 7.21
N VAL A 168 -12.80 -10.97 7.84
CA VAL A 168 -12.60 -11.39 9.24
C VAL A 168 -11.62 -12.57 9.30
N PRO A 169 -10.48 -12.44 10.01
CA PRO A 169 -9.58 -13.55 10.24
C PRO A 169 -10.32 -14.71 10.92
N SER A 170 -10.43 -15.86 10.25
CA SER A 170 -11.20 -17.00 10.76
C SER A 170 -10.63 -18.32 10.29
N SER A 171 -10.86 -19.39 11.05
CA SER A 171 -10.42 -20.74 10.67
C SER A 171 -10.95 -21.14 9.30
N LYS A 172 -12.19 -20.75 8.95
CA LYS A 172 -12.78 -21.03 7.64
C LYS A 172 -12.01 -20.37 6.49
N LEU A 173 -11.56 -19.12 6.67
CA LEU A 173 -10.77 -18.41 5.66
C LEU A 173 -9.45 -19.13 5.41
N PHE A 174 -8.68 -19.42 6.46
CA PHE A 174 -7.38 -20.06 6.32
C PHE A 174 -7.48 -21.51 5.84
N GLN A 175 -8.50 -22.25 6.26
CA GLN A 175 -8.80 -23.57 5.71
C GLN A 175 -9.11 -23.50 4.21
N LYS A 176 -9.83 -22.47 3.73
CA LYS A 176 -10.09 -22.24 2.30
C LYS A 176 -8.81 -21.93 1.53
N ILE A 177 -7.96 -21.04 2.05
CA ILE A 177 -6.66 -20.71 1.45
C ILE A 177 -5.81 -21.97 1.32
N VAL A 178 -5.61 -22.69 2.42
CA VAL A 178 -4.79 -23.91 2.46
C VAL A 178 -5.35 -24.98 1.55
N SER A 179 -6.66 -25.24 1.60
CA SER A 179 -7.28 -26.30 0.79
C SER A 179 -7.16 -26.08 -0.70
N PHE A 180 -7.07 -24.82 -1.12
CA PHE A 180 -6.85 -24.48 -2.51
C PHE A 180 -5.37 -24.54 -2.92
N LEU A 181 -4.45 -24.07 -2.05
CA LEU A 181 -3.03 -23.97 -2.39
C LEU A 181 -2.25 -25.27 -2.17
N ALA A 182 -2.52 -26.00 -1.10
CA ALA A 182 -1.76 -27.20 -0.73
C ALA A 182 -1.73 -28.29 -1.81
N PRO A 183 -2.82 -28.59 -2.56
CA PRO A 183 -2.75 -29.57 -3.66
C PRO A 183 -1.83 -29.15 -4.82
N LYS A 184 -1.52 -27.86 -4.94
CA LYS A 184 -0.68 -27.30 -5.99
C LYS A 184 0.80 -27.23 -5.62
N ILE A 185 1.16 -27.54 -4.36
CA ILE A 185 2.54 -27.57 -3.90
C ILE A 185 3.03 -29.03 -4.01
N PRO A 186 3.91 -29.35 -4.97
CA PRO A 186 4.33 -30.72 -5.23
C PRO A 186 5.27 -31.23 -4.13
N GLY A 187 4.82 -32.25 -3.38
CA GLY A 187 5.66 -33.07 -2.51
C GLY A 187 6.54 -32.28 -1.52
N LYS A 188 7.86 -32.42 -1.66
CA LYS A 188 8.85 -31.74 -0.80
C LYS A 188 9.13 -30.28 -1.21
N SER A 189 8.76 -29.86 -2.41
CA SER A 189 9.09 -28.56 -2.99
C SER A 189 8.53 -27.38 -2.18
N LEU A 190 9.31 -26.30 -2.10
CA LEU A 190 8.85 -24.97 -1.67
C LEU A 190 8.63 -24.03 -2.87
N ASN A 191 8.90 -24.49 -4.10
CA ASN A 191 8.72 -23.68 -5.30
C ASN A 191 7.23 -23.56 -5.60
N PHE A 192 6.66 -22.42 -5.26
CA PHE A 192 5.26 -22.13 -5.50
C PHE A 192 5.12 -20.72 -6.06
N PRO A 193 4.50 -20.51 -7.23
CA PRO A 193 4.36 -19.16 -7.79
C PRO A 193 3.49 -18.27 -6.89
N ILE A 194 3.67 -16.95 -6.98
CA ILE A 194 2.80 -15.98 -6.31
C ILE A 194 1.35 -16.19 -6.80
N HIS A 195 0.41 -16.24 -5.86
CA HIS A 195 -1.00 -16.48 -6.11
C HIS A 195 -1.84 -15.34 -5.53
N CYS A 196 -3.02 -15.05 -6.08
CA CYS A 196 -3.92 -14.02 -5.54
C CYS A 196 -4.38 -14.25 -4.09
N TYR A 197 -4.14 -15.45 -3.53
CA TYR A 197 -4.40 -15.73 -2.12
C TYR A 197 -3.32 -15.17 -1.20
N GLN A 198 -2.14 -14.80 -1.74
CA GLN A 198 -1.10 -14.04 -1.04
C GLN A 198 -1.69 -12.72 -0.55
N ASN A 199 -2.25 -11.92 -1.44
CA ASN A 199 -2.80 -10.61 -1.08
C ASN A 199 -3.95 -10.71 -0.05
N ILE A 200 -4.78 -11.77 -0.14
CA ILE A 200 -5.82 -12.03 0.87
C ILE A 200 -5.20 -12.37 2.21
N PHE A 201 -4.15 -13.20 2.22
CA PHE A 201 -3.40 -13.54 3.43
C PHE A 201 -2.78 -12.29 4.05
N ASP A 202 -2.04 -11.50 3.27
CA ASP A 202 -1.35 -10.27 3.69
C ASP A 202 -2.34 -9.28 4.32
N ALA A 203 -3.45 -9.02 3.62
CA ALA A 203 -4.51 -8.14 4.10
C ALA A 203 -5.25 -8.69 5.35
N THR A 204 -5.14 -9.98 5.63
CA THR A 204 -5.72 -10.58 6.85
C THR A 204 -4.74 -10.48 8.02
N VAL A 205 -3.46 -10.80 7.81
CA VAL A 205 -2.46 -10.85 8.88
C VAL A 205 -1.94 -9.46 9.28
N SER A 206 -2.08 -8.46 8.40
CA SER A 206 -1.74 -7.06 8.68
C SER A 206 -2.78 -6.32 9.55
N GLN A 207 -3.92 -6.94 9.87
CA GLN A 207 -4.95 -6.29 10.67
C GLN A 207 -4.58 -6.32 12.16
N ASN A 208 -4.68 -5.19 12.85
CA ASN A 208 -4.32 -5.07 14.28
C ASN A 208 -5.14 -5.97 15.24
N ASP A 209 -6.28 -6.50 14.79
CA ASP A 209 -7.14 -7.44 15.54
C ASP A 209 -6.86 -8.90 15.18
N PHE A 210 -5.91 -9.17 14.28
CA PHE A 210 -5.42 -10.51 14.02
C PHE A 210 -4.65 -11.06 15.22
N ILE A 211 -4.93 -12.31 15.60
CA ILE A 211 -4.44 -12.88 16.86
C ILE A 211 -2.91 -12.94 16.95
N PHE A 212 -2.22 -13.18 15.83
CA PHE A 212 -0.75 -13.21 15.77
C PHE A 212 -0.14 -11.88 15.32
N TYR A 213 -0.93 -10.80 15.23
CA TYR A 213 -0.46 -9.49 14.73
C TYR A 213 0.79 -9.01 15.48
N PHE A 214 0.74 -8.98 16.81
CA PHE A 214 1.87 -8.49 17.62
C PHE A 214 3.10 -9.38 17.51
N GLU A 215 2.96 -10.69 17.37
CA GLU A 215 4.09 -11.60 17.18
C GLU A 215 4.78 -11.35 15.83
N ILE A 216 3.98 -11.23 14.76
CA ILE A 216 4.49 -10.94 13.41
C ILE A 216 5.15 -9.57 13.37
N GLN A 217 4.52 -8.55 13.94
CA GLN A 217 5.09 -7.20 14.01
C GLN A 217 6.35 -7.16 14.87
N SER A 218 6.42 -7.94 15.96
CA SER A 218 7.65 -8.08 16.75
C SER A 218 8.78 -8.69 15.91
N LEU A 219 8.48 -9.73 15.11
CA LEU A 219 9.45 -10.33 14.19
C LEU A 219 9.91 -9.34 13.11
N VAL A 220 9.01 -8.61 12.47
CA VAL A 220 9.34 -7.56 11.49
C VAL A 220 10.29 -6.51 12.10
N ASN A 221 9.98 -6.03 13.31
CA ASN A 221 10.77 -5.00 14.01
C ASN A 221 12.07 -5.52 14.67
N SER A 222 12.43 -6.79 14.45
CA SER A 222 13.61 -7.42 15.07
C SER A 222 14.59 -8.01 14.07
N LEU A 223 14.49 -7.67 12.77
CA LEU A 223 15.42 -8.15 11.75
C LEU A 223 16.89 -7.93 12.14
N ASP A 224 17.24 -6.73 12.62
CA ASP A 224 18.62 -6.39 13.01
C ASP A 224 19.04 -6.94 14.38
N LYS A 225 18.11 -7.57 15.13
CA LYS A 225 18.36 -8.07 16.48
C LYS A 225 18.65 -9.57 16.52
N PHE A 226 18.21 -10.30 15.50
CA PHE A 226 18.34 -11.74 15.41
C PHE A 226 19.45 -12.13 14.45
N GLU A 227 20.15 -13.22 14.78
CA GLU A 227 20.91 -13.93 13.76
C GLU A 227 19.96 -14.54 12.72
N PRO A 228 20.33 -14.62 11.43
CA PRO A 228 19.43 -15.08 10.36
C PRO A 228 18.74 -16.43 10.63
N ASN A 229 19.46 -17.40 11.23
CA ASN A 229 18.89 -18.69 11.60
C ASN A 229 17.84 -18.59 12.72
N GLU A 230 18.08 -17.73 13.71
CA GLU A 230 17.13 -17.47 14.80
C GLU A 230 15.86 -16.79 14.27
N TYR A 231 16.03 -15.85 13.34
CA TYR A 231 14.93 -15.17 12.67
C TYR A 231 14.00 -16.15 11.95
N ILE A 232 14.58 -17.08 11.18
CA ILE A 232 13.80 -18.10 10.47
C ILE A 232 13.19 -19.13 11.42
N ASN A 233 13.85 -19.47 12.52
CA ASN A 233 13.27 -20.33 13.55
C ASN A 233 12.03 -19.69 14.17
N GLU A 234 12.08 -18.41 14.56
CA GLU A 234 10.91 -17.71 15.09
C GLU A 234 9.77 -17.67 14.06
N LEU A 235 10.08 -17.41 12.78
CA LEU A 235 9.10 -17.47 11.69
C LEU A 235 8.42 -18.85 11.61
N LEU A 236 9.19 -19.94 11.72
CA LEU A 236 8.66 -21.30 11.71
C LEU A 236 7.81 -21.61 12.95
N GLU A 237 8.21 -21.11 14.12
CA GLU A 237 7.41 -21.26 15.33
C GLU A 237 6.06 -20.53 15.21
N ILE A 238 6.04 -19.30 14.66
CA ILE A 238 4.79 -18.60 14.33
C ILE A 238 3.95 -19.45 13.37
N CYS A 239 4.55 -20.05 12.34
CA CYS A 239 3.83 -20.93 11.41
C CYS A 239 3.19 -22.14 12.11
N ASP A 240 3.89 -22.74 13.07
CA ASP A 240 3.41 -23.90 13.82
C ASP A 240 2.26 -23.52 14.75
N ARG A 241 2.39 -22.40 15.49
CA ARG A 241 1.30 -21.83 16.31
C ARG A 241 0.08 -21.49 15.46
N PHE A 242 0.30 -20.87 14.29
CA PHE A 242 -0.74 -20.53 13.33
C PHE A 242 -1.49 -21.79 12.84
N THR A 243 -0.74 -22.80 12.42
CA THR A 243 -1.29 -24.06 11.90
C THR A 243 -2.12 -24.80 12.94
N GLN A 244 -1.64 -24.79 14.19
CA GLN A 244 -2.33 -25.39 15.33
C GLN A 244 -3.61 -24.61 15.70
N PHE A 245 -3.52 -23.30 15.84
CA PHE A 245 -4.64 -22.46 16.27
C PHE A 245 -5.83 -22.51 15.30
N TYR A 246 -5.58 -22.52 13.99
CA TYR A 246 -6.63 -22.61 12.96
C TYR A 246 -6.99 -24.05 12.55
N GLU A 247 -6.43 -25.04 13.24
CA GLU A 247 -6.67 -26.47 13.00
C GLU A 247 -6.51 -26.88 11.52
N LEU A 248 -5.40 -26.48 10.90
CA LEU A 248 -5.18 -26.67 9.47
C LEU A 248 -4.74 -28.11 9.15
N LYS A 249 -5.69 -29.00 8.86
CA LYS A 249 -5.49 -30.46 8.77
C LYS A 249 -4.77 -30.99 7.50
N GLN A 250 -4.48 -30.15 6.51
CA GLN A 250 -3.84 -30.64 5.28
C GLN A 250 -2.35 -30.96 5.47
N LYS A 251 -1.84 -31.99 4.77
CA LYS A 251 -0.44 -32.42 4.88
C LYS A 251 0.56 -31.30 4.57
N SER A 252 0.21 -30.39 3.67
CA SER A 252 1.05 -29.25 3.27
C SER A 252 0.63 -27.93 3.92
N SER A 253 -0.26 -27.92 4.93
CA SER A 253 -0.72 -26.69 5.59
C SER A 253 0.44 -25.82 6.07
N ARG A 254 1.36 -26.41 6.84
CA ARG A 254 2.53 -25.71 7.38
C ARG A 254 3.36 -25.05 6.28
N LYS A 255 3.55 -25.73 5.14
CA LYS A 255 4.28 -25.19 3.99
C LYS A 255 3.57 -24.03 3.33
N VAL A 256 2.26 -24.15 3.13
CA VAL A 256 1.45 -23.04 2.59
C VAL A 256 1.59 -21.82 3.49
N ILE A 257 1.38 -21.99 4.81
CA ILE A 257 1.50 -20.89 5.76
C ILE A 257 2.91 -20.30 5.77
N PHE A 258 3.95 -21.14 5.76
CA PHE A 258 5.33 -20.69 5.68
C PHE A 258 5.62 -19.86 4.43
N ILE A 259 5.22 -20.32 3.24
CA ILE A 259 5.42 -19.59 1.98
C ILE A 259 4.68 -18.24 1.99
N LEU A 260 3.45 -18.22 2.50
CA LEU A 260 2.68 -16.98 2.57
C LEU A 260 3.29 -15.99 3.58
N LEU A 261 3.69 -16.50 4.75
CA LEU A 261 4.21 -15.67 5.85
C LEU A 261 5.63 -15.17 5.58
N ILE A 262 6.51 -15.99 4.99
CA ILE A 262 7.87 -15.56 4.64
C ILE A 262 7.82 -14.42 3.61
N ARG A 263 6.92 -14.49 2.62
CA ARG A 263 6.71 -13.40 1.66
C ARG A 263 6.27 -12.12 2.37
N PHE A 264 5.22 -12.21 3.17
CA PHE A 264 4.70 -11.08 3.92
C PHE A 264 5.76 -10.43 4.80
N VAL A 265 6.45 -11.21 5.64
CA VAL A 265 7.46 -10.69 6.56
C VAL A 265 8.63 -10.05 5.82
N PHE A 266 9.12 -10.68 4.74
CA PHE A 266 10.24 -10.13 3.99
C PHE A 266 9.87 -8.92 3.12
N ASP A 267 8.62 -8.80 2.67
CA ASP A 267 8.09 -7.58 2.04
C ASP A 267 8.08 -6.41 3.03
N GLU A 268 7.65 -6.64 4.27
CA GLU A 268 7.59 -5.60 5.31
C GLU A 268 8.98 -5.12 5.76
N VAL A 269 9.97 -6.02 5.84
CA VAL A 269 11.34 -5.64 6.24
C VAL A 269 12.22 -5.17 5.07
N TYR A 270 11.78 -5.33 3.81
CA TYR A 270 12.54 -4.94 2.63
C TYR A 270 13.11 -3.51 2.69
N PRO A 271 12.34 -2.48 3.12
CA PRO A 271 12.85 -1.11 3.23
C PRO A 271 13.99 -0.94 4.25
N MET A 272 14.10 -1.84 5.23
CA MET A 272 15.09 -1.79 6.31
C MET A 272 16.24 -2.79 6.11
N ASN A 273 16.09 -3.74 5.19
CA ASN A 273 17.03 -4.84 5.04
C ASN A 273 18.34 -4.39 4.38
N HIS A 274 19.42 -4.50 5.15
CA HIS A 274 20.76 -4.04 4.77
C HIS A 274 21.32 -4.71 3.50
N TYR A 275 20.85 -5.90 3.12
CA TYR A 275 21.22 -6.56 1.86
C TYR A 275 20.81 -5.76 0.61
N PHE A 276 19.77 -4.94 0.72
CA PHE A 276 19.21 -4.16 -0.38
C PHE A 276 19.48 -2.66 -0.28
N GLN A 277 19.80 -2.15 0.92
CA GLN A 277 20.05 -0.71 1.14
C GLN A 277 21.53 -0.30 1.01
N ASN A 278 22.46 -1.23 1.24
CA ASN A 278 23.90 -0.93 1.25
C ASN A 278 24.48 -0.78 -0.16
N GLU A 279 25.62 -0.08 -0.26
CA GLU A 279 26.38 0.02 -1.50
C GLU A 279 26.69 -1.38 -2.08
N VAL A 280 26.41 -1.52 -3.37
CA VAL A 280 26.54 -2.78 -4.09
C VAL A 280 28.01 -3.03 -4.40
N PHE A 281 28.55 -4.13 -3.87
CA PHE A 281 29.85 -4.63 -4.31
C PHE A 281 29.70 -5.33 -5.67
N ASP A 282 29.79 -4.56 -6.75
CA ASP A 282 29.63 -5.05 -8.11
C ASP A 282 30.80 -5.97 -8.52
N ILE A 283 30.51 -7.28 -8.55
CA ILE A 283 31.43 -8.31 -9.04
C ILE A 283 31.30 -8.56 -10.55
N ILE A 284 30.22 -8.11 -11.19
CA ILE A 284 29.93 -8.42 -12.58
C ILE A 284 30.67 -7.48 -13.51
N THR A 285 30.64 -6.17 -13.27
CA THR A 285 31.27 -5.18 -14.15
C THR A 285 32.76 -5.44 -14.36
N PRO A 286 33.58 -5.71 -13.33
CA PRO A 286 35.01 -6.04 -13.51
C PRO A 286 35.24 -7.31 -14.34
N LEU A 287 34.31 -8.27 -14.29
CA LEU A 287 34.40 -9.56 -14.97
C LEU A 287 33.72 -9.57 -16.35
N SER A 288 32.95 -8.55 -16.70
CA SER A 288 32.15 -8.48 -17.94
C SER A 288 32.96 -8.66 -19.23
N LYS A 289 34.27 -8.34 -19.20
CA LYS A 289 35.21 -8.50 -20.32
C LYS A 289 35.82 -9.90 -20.43
N PHE A 290 35.51 -10.80 -19.50
CA PHE A 290 36.05 -12.15 -19.52
C PHE A 290 35.52 -12.92 -20.72
N THR A 291 36.44 -13.57 -21.42
CA THR A 291 36.13 -14.38 -22.60
C THR A 291 35.89 -15.84 -22.23
N PHE A 292 35.24 -16.62 -23.09
CA PHE A 292 35.07 -18.08 -22.91
C PHE A 292 36.40 -18.78 -22.57
N LEU A 293 37.50 -18.40 -23.22
CA LEU A 293 38.83 -18.94 -22.96
C LEU A 293 39.34 -18.64 -21.54
N LYS A 294 39.13 -17.41 -21.06
CA LYS A 294 39.62 -16.95 -19.75
C LYS A 294 38.85 -17.63 -18.61
N LEU A 295 37.58 -17.94 -18.86
CA LEU A 295 36.71 -18.70 -17.95
C LEU A 295 36.85 -20.23 -18.10
N GLN A 296 37.64 -20.69 -19.08
CA GLN A 296 37.83 -22.12 -19.38
C GLN A 296 36.49 -22.85 -19.64
N LEU A 297 35.58 -22.19 -20.36
CA LEU A 297 34.26 -22.74 -20.67
C LEU A 297 34.34 -23.78 -21.79
N PRO A 298 33.66 -24.94 -21.65
CA PRO A 298 33.61 -25.97 -22.68
C PRO A 298 32.72 -25.51 -23.85
N LEU A 299 33.32 -25.25 -25.01
CA LEU A 299 32.63 -24.65 -26.16
C LEU A 299 31.51 -25.52 -26.76
N ASP A 300 31.57 -26.84 -26.53
CA ASP A 300 30.60 -27.80 -27.07
C ASP A 300 29.15 -27.61 -26.54
N TYR A 301 28.98 -26.81 -25.48
CA TYR A 301 27.68 -26.50 -24.87
C TYR A 301 27.07 -25.17 -25.37
N PHE A 302 27.72 -24.49 -26.29
CA PHE A 302 27.34 -23.16 -26.78
C PHE A 302 27.01 -23.19 -28.28
N PRO A 303 26.45 -22.11 -28.85
CA PRO A 303 26.20 -22.02 -30.28
C PRO A 303 27.46 -22.36 -31.10
N PRO A 304 27.36 -23.08 -32.22
CA PRO A 304 28.52 -23.56 -32.98
C PRO A 304 29.50 -22.46 -33.43
N ASP A 305 29.01 -21.22 -33.62
CA ASP A 305 29.82 -20.08 -34.04
C ASP A 305 30.58 -19.39 -32.89
N THR A 306 30.44 -19.89 -31.66
CA THR A 306 31.09 -19.36 -30.47
C THR A 306 32.60 -19.54 -30.54
N LYS A 307 33.35 -18.44 -30.47
CA LYS A 307 34.82 -18.45 -30.47
C LYS A 307 35.36 -18.26 -29.06
N PRO A 308 36.54 -18.82 -28.71
CA PRO A 308 37.13 -18.69 -27.37
C PRO A 308 37.30 -17.23 -26.90
N ARG A 309 37.48 -16.29 -27.84
CA ARG A 309 37.65 -14.85 -27.59
C ARG A 309 36.35 -14.07 -27.37
N ASN A 310 35.19 -14.69 -27.60
CA ASN A 310 33.92 -14.02 -27.33
C ASN A 310 33.68 -13.90 -25.82
N THR A 311 32.84 -12.96 -25.41
CA THR A 311 32.38 -12.85 -24.02
C THR A 311 31.05 -13.60 -23.86
N PRO A 312 30.76 -14.21 -22.70
CA PRO A 312 29.47 -14.83 -22.43
C PRO A 312 28.31 -13.87 -22.69
N ARG A 313 28.39 -12.64 -22.20
CA ARG A 313 27.36 -11.60 -22.39
C ARG A 313 26.95 -11.43 -23.85
N LYS A 314 27.92 -11.33 -24.78
CA LYS A 314 27.64 -11.14 -26.19
C LYS A 314 26.90 -12.34 -26.80
N ILE A 315 27.35 -13.55 -26.48
CA ILE A 315 26.84 -14.77 -27.11
C ILE A 315 25.51 -15.21 -26.49
N LEU A 316 25.41 -15.19 -25.16
CA LEU A 316 24.27 -15.81 -24.46
C LEU A 316 23.00 -14.94 -24.52
N ARG A 317 23.13 -13.60 -24.55
CA ARG A 317 21.95 -12.70 -24.67
C ARG A 317 21.31 -12.75 -26.07
N GLU A 318 22.10 -13.05 -27.10
CA GLU A 318 21.61 -13.17 -28.48
C GLU A 318 21.07 -14.58 -28.78
N ASP A 319 21.33 -15.55 -27.90
CA ASP A 319 20.94 -16.93 -28.08
C ASP A 319 19.56 -17.25 -27.47
N LYS A 320 18.68 -17.83 -28.29
CA LYS A 320 17.28 -18.13 -27.92
C LYS A 320 17.12 -19.17 -26.79
N HIS A 321 18.13 -20.01 -26.54
CA HIS A 321 18.08 -21.05 -25.52
C HIS A 321 18.69 -20.52 -24.20
N TRP A 322 19.87 -19.91 -24.27
CA TRP A 322 20.57 -19.36 -23.11
C TRP A 322 19.90 -18.12 -22.52
N VAL A 323 19.21 -17.30 -23.33
CA VAL A 323 18.48 -16.13 -22.82
C VAL A 323 17.41 -16.49 -21.78
N GLN A 324 16.86 -17.70 -21.82
CA GLN A 324 15.88 -18.15 -20.82
C GLN A 324 16.50 -18.27 -19.42
N ALA A 325 17.75 -18.74 -19.34
CA ALA A 325 18.48 -18.81 -18.08
C ALA A 325 18.81 -17.41 -17.54
N ILE A 326 19.20 -16.51 -18.44
CA ILE A 326 19.47 -15.11 -18.10
C ILE A 326 18.21 -14.45 -17.54
N ASN A 327 17.08 -14.52 -18.26
CA ASN A 327 15.82 -13.92 -17.83
C ASN A 327 15.36 -14.47 -16.46
N ALA A 328 15.45 -15.79 -16.26
CA ALA A 328 15.09 -16.40 -14.99
C ALA A 328 15.99 -15.95 -13.83
N LEU A 329 17.27 -15.67 -14.10
CA LEU A 329 18.20 -15.14 -13.11
C LEU A 329 17.97 -13.64 -12.83
N GLU A 330 17.70 -12.84 -13.86
CA GLU A 330 17.36 -11.42 -13.73
C GLU A 330 16.08 -11.20 -12.91
N GLU A 331 15.11 -12.13 -12.98
CA GLU A 331 13.90 -12.12 -12.16
C GLU A 331 14.19 -12.06 -10.64
N ALA A 332 15.35 -12.58 -10.19
CA ALA A 332 15.72 -12.56 -8.77
C ALA A 332 15.79 -11.15 -8.16
N GLN A 333 16.05 -10.11 -8.97
CA GLN A 333 16.10 -8.72 -8.52
C GLN A 333 14.73 -8.16 -8.10
N PHE A 334 13.63 -8.78 -8.55
CA PHE A 334 12.27 -8.34 -8.25
C PHE A 334 11.65 -9.07 -7.05
N HIS A 335 12.44 -9.90 -6.36
CA HIS A 335 11.99 -10.64 -5.19
C HIS A 335 12.67 -10.14 -3.92
N THR A 336 11.90 -10.07 -2.85
CA THR A 336 12.27 -9.52 -1.54
C THR A 336 12.57 -10.61 -0.51
N ASN A 337 12.20 -11.86 -0.79
CA ASN A 337 12.31 -12.98 0.13
C ASN A 337 13.28 -14.05 -0.41
N PRO A 338 13.98 -14.76 0.50
CA PRO A 338 15.08 -15.65 0.11
C PRO A 338 14.62 -16.90 -0.66
N VAL A 339 13.39 -17.38 -0.41
CA VAL A 339 12.84 -18.57 -1.08
C VAL A 339 12.54 -18.30 -2.55
N ASP A 340 11.88 -17.19 -2.87
CA ASP A 340 11.57 -16.83 -4.25
C ASP A 340 12.84 -16.47 -5.05
N ILE A 341 13.80 -15.82 -4.39
CA ILE A 341 15.13 -15.58 -4.95
C ILE A 341 15.79 -16.92 -5.31
N LEU A 342 15.88 -17.88 -4.39
CA LEU A 342 16.41 -19.22 -4.70
C LEU A 342 15.64 -19.93 -5.81
N ASN A 343 14.32 -19.77 -5.89
CA ASN A 343 13.53 -20.35 -6.96
C ASN A 343 13.87 -19.75 -8.34
N CYS A 344 14.23 -18.47 -8.41
CA CYS A 344 14.76 -17.85 -9.64
C CYS A 344 16.08 -18.49 -10.07
N PHE A 345 17.01 -18.68 -9.12
CA PHE A 345 18.27 -19.38 -9.36
C PHE A 345 18.04 -20.83 -9.83
N TYR A 346 17.09 -21.54 -9.22
CA TYR A 346 16.75 -22.90 -9.61
C TYR A 346 16.22 -22.96 -11.05
N ARG A 347 15.29 -22.06 -11.42
CA ARG A 347 14.78 -21.93 -12.79
C ARG A 347 15.89 -21.60 -13.79
N SER A 348 16.84 -20.74 -13.41
CA SER A 348 18.02 -20.47 -14.22
C SER A 348 18.85 -21.73 -14.45
N ILE A 349 19.09 -22.54 -13.42
CA ILE A 349 19.86 -23.80 -13.54
C ILE A 349 19.14 -24.81 -14.47
N LEU A 350 17.82 -24.95 -14.36
CA LEU A 350 17.05 -25.80 -15.27
C LEU A 350 17.14 -25.33 -16.73
N ALA A 351 17.09 -24.01 -16.96
CA ALA A 351 17.24 -23.44 -18.29
C ALA A 351 18.67 -23.63 -18.84
N ILE A 352 19.70 -23.53 -17.98
CA ILE A 352 21.09 -23.87 -18.34
C ILE A 352 21.18 -25.31 -18.82
N GLN A 353 20.62 -26.26 -18.07
CA GLN A 353 20.62 -27.68 -18.45
C GLN A 353 19.94 -27.90 -19.81
N HIS A 354 18.79 -27.25 -20.03
CA HIS A 354 18.07 -27.35 -21.29
C HIS A 354 18.87 -26.78 -22.47
N ALA A 355 19.46 -25.60 -22.31
CA ALA A 355 20.27 -24.96 -23.35
C ALA A 355 21.54 -25.78 -23.66
N ALA A 356 22.21 -26.25 -22.62
CA ALA A 356 23.46 -27.00 -22.79
C ALA A 356 23.20 -28.39 -23.42
N ASN A 357 22.11 -29.08 -23.06
CA ASN A 357 21.65 -30.32 -23.72
C ASN A 357 21.28 -30.12 -25.19
N PHE A 358 20.76 -28.95 -25.55
CA PHE A 358 20.43 -28.62 -26.93
C PHE A 358 21.70 -28.58 -27.82
N TYR A 359 22.82 -28.07 -27.28
CA TYR A 359 24.06 -27.93 -28.04
C TYR A 359 24.99 -29.14 -27.98
N SER A 360 25.15 -29.78 -26.82
CA SER A 360 26.18 -30.80 -26.61
C SER A 360 25.90 -32.17 -27.23
N HIS A 361 24.74 -32.36 -27.87
CA HIS A 361 24.24 -33.64 -28.42
C HIS A 361 24.27 -34.83 -27.41
N SER A 362 24.58 -34.55 -26.15
CA SER A 362 24.81 -35.48 -25.06
C SER A 362 24.01 -34.97 -23.86
N LYS A 363 23.23 -35.85 -23.22
CA LYS A 363 22.48 -35.44 -22.03
C LYS A 363 23.47 -35.17 -20.91
N ILE A 364 23.55 -33.93 -20.45
CA ILE A 364 24.19 -33.55 -19.20
C ILE A 364 23.48 -34.31 -18.09
N ASP A 365 24.24 -35.13 -17.39
CA ASP A 365 23.80 -35.70 -16.15
C ASP A 365 23.76 -34.59 -15.09
N ILE A 366 22.65 -34.52 -14.35
CA ILE A 366 22.42 -33.59 -13.24
C ILE A 366 23.53 -33.72 -12.17
N GLY A 367 24.24 -34.87 -12.14
CA GLY A 367 25.40 -35.11 -11.29
C GLY A 367 26.69 -34.34 -11.63
N SER A 368 26.81 -33.68 -12.79
CA SER A 368 28.00 -32.90 -13.13
C SER A 368 27.95 -31.48 -12.55
N ILE A 369 28.07 -31.38 -11.22
CA ILE A 369 28.07 -30.11 -10.49
C ILE A 369 29.11 -29.13 -11.05
N GLU A 370 30.30 -29.63 -11.42
CA GLU A 370 31.38 -28.80 -11.97
C GLU A 370 31.00 -28.13 -13.30
N LEU A 371 30.34 -28.87 -14.19
CA LEU A 371 29.89 -28.33 -15.48
C LEU A 371 28.80 -27.28 -15.26
N ILE A 372 27.78 -27.60 -14.45
CA ILE A 372 26.69 -26.66 -14.16
C ILE A 372 27.21 -25.40 -13.50
N PHE A 373 28.15 -25.51 -12.56
CA PHE A 373 28.84 -24.38 -11.94
C PHE A 373 29.51 -23.49 -12.99
N LYS A 374 30.30 -24.05 -13.91
CA LYS A 374 30.98 -23.27 -14.97
C LYS A 374 29.99 -22.57 -15.90
N LEU A 375 28.93 -23.27 -16.31
CA LEU A 375 27.89 -22.71 -17.17
C LEU A 375 27.08 -21.62 -16.43
N PHE A 376 26.84 -21.79 -15.14
CA PHE A 376 26.16 -20.80 -14.31
C PHE A 376 26.98 -19.51 -14.20
N VAL A 377 28.31 -19.59 -14.02
CA VAL A 377 29.18 -18.40 -14.05
C VAL A 377 29.05 -17.65 -15.39
N ALA A 378 28.96 -18.36 -16.50
CA ALA A 378 28.76 -17.74 -17.81
C ALA A 378 27.42 -16.98 -17.91
N VAL A 379 26.34 -17.58 -17.38
CA VAL A 379 25.01 -16.96 -17.32
C VAL A 379 24.99 -15.77 -16.37
N ALA A 380 25.60 -15.88 -15.18
CA ALA A 380 25.69 -14.79 -14.20
C ALA A 380 26.43 -13.56 -14.75
N LEU A 381 27.48 -13.77 -15.55
CA LEU A 381 28.17 -12.67 -16.25
C LEU A 381 27.34 -12.08 -17.39
N ALA A 382 26.44 -12.87 -17.98
CA ALA A 382 25.58 -12.41 -19.06
C ALA A 382 24.31 -11.69 -18.56
N SER A 383 23.86 -11.98 -17.33
CA SER A 383 22.69 -11.34 -16.71
C SER A 383 22.93 -9.94 -16.19
N ASP A 384 24.20 -9.49 -16.10
CA ASP A 384 24.54 -8.13 -15.68
C ASP A 384 23.85 -7.71 -14.36
N ILE A 385 23.86 -8.57 -13.33
CA ILE A 385 23.25 -8.29 -12.02
C ILE A 385 24.32 -7.80 -11.03
N PRO A 386 24.45 -6.48 -10.78
CA PRO A 386 25.48 -5.96 -9.89
C PRO A 386 25.36 -6.50 -8.46
N GLU A 387 24.12 -6.72 -7.99
CA GLU A 387 23.78 -7.14 -6.63
C GLU A 387 23.91 -8.65 -6.40
N LEU A 388 24.47 -9.41 -7.35
CA LEU A 388 24.50 -10.88 -7.29
C LEU A 388 25.09 -11.42 -5.98
N LYS A 389 26.14 -10.75 -5.46
CA LYS A 389 26.74 -11.09 -4.16
C LYS A 389 25.73 -10.92 -3.01
N ASN A 390 25.04 -9.79 -2.96
CA ASN A 390 24.09 -9.48 -1.89
C ASN A 390 22.90 -10.45 -1.95
N LEU A 391 22.35 -10.71 -3.14
CA LEU A 391 21.29 -11.70 -3.34
C LEU A 391 21.74 -13.10 -2.90
N SER A 392 22.97 -13.48 -3.22
CA SER A 392 23.55 -14.76 -2.82
C SER A 392 23.71 -14.90 -1.31
N HIS A 393 24.21 -13.87 -0.63
CA HIS A 393 24.36 -13.88 0.83
C HIS A 393 23.00 -13.88 1.52
N PHE A 394 22.09 -13.01 1.08
CA PHE A 394 20.75 -12.91 1.63
C PHE A 394 19.98 -14.24 1.54
N ALA A 395 19.98 -14.87 0.37
CA ALA A 395 19.35 -16.17 0.16
C ALA A 395 20.05 -17.32 0.92
N ASN A 396 21.34 -17.18 1.22
CA ASN A 396 22.07 -18.15 2.02
C ASN A 396 21.75 -18.04 3.51
N ASP A 397 21.66 -16.81 4.02
CA ASP A 397 21.62 -16.56 5.45
C ASP A 397 20.22 -16.79 6.03
N PHE A 398 19.18 -16.39 5.30
CA PHE A 398 17.79 -16.50 5.77
C PHE A 398 17.10 -17.80 5.36
N ILE A 399 17.85 -18.91 5.33
CA ILE A 399 17.30 -20.22 5.01
C ILE A 399 17.97 -21.33 5.83
N LEU A 400 17.15 -22.18 6.47
CA LEU A 400 17.63 -23.34 7.22
C LEU A 400 17.75 -24.59 6.35
N ASP A 401 18.80 -25.39 6.54
CA ASP A 401 19.05 -26.60 5.74
C ASP A 401 17.89 -27.62 5.82
N GLY A 402 17.22 -27.72 6.97
CA GLY A 402 16.05 -28.59 7.16
C GLY A 402 14.72 -28.01 6.65
N SER A 403 14.70 -26.74 6.23
CA SER A 403 13.49 -26.05 5.76
C SER A 403 13.30 -26.16 4.24
N LEU A 404 14.36 -26.43 3.49
CA LEU A 404 14.36 -26.45 2.03
C LEU A 404 13.97 -27.80 1.41
N SER A 405 13.57 -27.74 0.15
CA SER A 405 13.53 -28.93 -0.71
C SER A 405 14.92 -29.27 -1.23
N GLU A 406 15.12 -30.51 -1.67
CA GLU A 406 16.41 -31.01 -2.17
C GLU A 406 16.91 -30.17 -3.36
N GLU A 407 15.99 -29.70 -4.20
CA GLU A 407 16.28 -28.85 -5.36
C GLU A 407 16.82 -27.47 -4.94
N LEU A 408 16.27 -26.89 -3.89
CA LEU A 408 16.71 -25.59 -3.38
C LEU A 408 18.03 -25.67 -2.63
N LEU A 409 18.30 -26.79 -1.93
CA LEU A 409 19.60 -27.06 -1.32
C LEU A 409 20.70 -27.16 -2.37
N TYR A 410 20.44 -27.92 -3.45
CA TYR A 410 21.34 -28.03 -4.59
C TYR A 410 21.62 -26.65 -5.24
N THR A 411 20.55 -25.87 -5.45
CA THR A 411 20.63 -24.53 -6.02
C THR A 411 21.47 -23.59 -5.14
N ARG A 412 21.24 -23.59 -3.83
CA ARG A 412 22.00 -22.79 -2.87
C ARG A 412 23.49 -23.13 -2.91
N ALA A 413 23.85 -24.42 -2.98
CA ALA A 413 25.24 -24.84 -3.07
C ALA A 413 25.93 -24.30 -4.34
N ILE A 414 25.26 -24.38 -5.50
CA ILE A 414 25.79 -23.83 -6.76
C ILE A 414 25.94 -22.30 -6.68
N LEU A 415 24.94 -21.62 -6.14
CA LEU A 415 24.93 -20.17 -6.00
C LEU A 415 26.13 -19.69 -5.16
N ILE A 416 26.31 -20.25 -3.96
CA ILE A 416 27.41 -19.88 -3.05
C ILE A 416 28.76 -20.17 -3.70
N ALA A 417 28.94 -21.36 -4.28
CA ALA A 417 30.19 -21.74 -4.93
C ALA A 417 30.53 -20.77 -6.08
N SER A 418 29.54 -20.46 -6.93
CA SER A 418 29.70 -19.60 -8.10
C SER A 418 30.02 -18.17 -7.70
N THR A 419 29.29 -17.62 -6.72
CA THR A 419 29.50 -16.27 -6.21
C THR A 419 30.89 -16.12 -5.60
N ASN A 420 31.32 -17.07 -4.75
CA ASN A 420 32.65 -17.04 -4.14
C ASN A 420 33.76 -17.11 -5.19
N TYR A 421 33.62 -17.97 -6.19
CA TYR A 421 34.57 -18.05 -7.31
C TYR A 421 34.66 -16.73 -8.08
N MET A 422 33.52 -16.07 -8.36
CA MET A 422 33.50 -14.78 -9.04
C MET A 422 34.10 -13.66 -8.19
N ILE A 423 33.88 -13.66 -6.87
CA ILE A 423 34.53 -12.72 -5.95
C ILE A 423 36.05 -12.87 -6.05
N ASP A 424 36.57 -14.10 -5.95
CA ASP A 424 38.01 -14.37 -6.06
C ASP A 424 38.59 -13.92 -7.40
N LEU A 425 37.86 -14.12 -8.50
CA LEU A 425 38.27 -13.62 -9.82
C LEU A 425 38.29 -12.09 -9.87
N CYS A 426 37.26 -11.44 -9.31
CA CYS A 426 37.14 -9.98 -9.27
C CYS A 426 38.30 -9.35 -8.49
N GLU A 427 38.63 -9.89 -7.31
CA GLU A 427 39.77 -9.42 -6.52
C GLU A 427 41.11 -9.61 -7.23
N LYS A 428 41.32 -10.76 -7.89
CA LYS A 428 42.52 -11.01 -8.68
C LYS A 428 42.68 -10.04 -9.84
N GLU A 429 41.58 -9.59 -10.45
CA GLU A 429 41.64 -8.59 -11.51
C GLU A 429 41.89 -7.19 -10.96
N LYS A 430 41.26 -6.79 -9.86
CA LYS A 430 41.50 -5.49 -9.22
C LYS A 430 42.98 -5.31 -8.87
N ARG A 431 43.60 -6.32 -8.26
CA ARG A 431 45.04 -6.32 -7.93
C ARG A 431 45.97 -6.13 -9.14
N LYS A 432 45.55 -6.48 -10.36
CA LYS A 432 46.36 -6.26 -11.57
C LYS A 432 46.38 -4.81 -12.05
N TYR A 433 45.43 -4.00 -11.61
CA TYR A 433 45.35 -2.58 -11.98
C TYR A 433 45.89 -1.65 -10.87
N ASP A 434 46.01 -2.16 -9.64
CA ASP A 434 46.58 -1.44 -8.49
C ASP A 434 48.12 -1.61 -8.35
N CYS A 435 48.73 -2.45 -9.19
CA CYS A 435 50.19 -2.62 -9.35
C CYS A 435 50.62 -2.11 -10.72
#